data_AF-A0A7S0AG99-F1
#
_entry.id   AF-A0A7S0AG99-F1
#
_cell.length_a   1.000
_cell.length_b   1.000
_cell.length_c   1.000
_cell.angle_alpha   90.00
_cell.angle_beta   90.00
_cell.angle_gamma   90.00
#
_symmetry.space_group_name_H-M   'P 1'
#
loop_
_entity.id
_entity.type
_entity.pdbx_description
1 polymer ?
#
loop_
_entity_poly.entity_id
_entity_poly.type
_entity_poly.pdbx_seq_one_letter_code
_entity_poly.pdbx_strand_id
1 'polypeptide(L)'
;DPLNMLEDADQERFERLRYVELKHGRIAQLAFLGNVVTRAGFHLPGTIDYEGHTFDSYPNGLAALFGPDSIPSGGLWQIFAFIGILELGIMNPDMASNMGV
;
A
#
# COMPACT_ATOMS: atom_id res chain seq x y z
N ASP A 1 19.15 10.78 -16.21
CA ASP A 1 17.73 11.05 -16.47
C ASP A 1 17.53 11.16 -17.98
N PRO A 2 16.92 10.16 -18.64
CA PRO A 2 16.63 10.22 -20.08
C PRO A 2 15.36 11.02 -20.42
N LEU A 3 14.54 11.42 -19.42
CA LEU A 3 13.32 12.19 -19.58
C LEU A 3 13.48 13.67 -19.17
N ASN A 4 14.69 14.08 -18.78
CA ASN A 4 15.02 15.45 -18.34
C ASN A 4 14.05 16.05 -17.30
N MET A 5 13.51 15.21 -16.42
CA MET A 5 12.73 15.63 -15.26
C MET A 5 13.53 16.48 -14.26
N LEU A 6 14.86 16.48 -14.36
CA LEU A 6 15.79 17.23 -13.52
C LEU A 6 16.42 18.46 -14.18
N GLU A 7 16.16 18.74 -15.45
CA GLU A 7 16.90 19.75 -16.23
C GLU A 7 16.63 21.20 -15.75
N ASP A 8 15.41 21.47 -15.25
CA ASP A 8 14.99 22.75 -14.64
C ASP A 8 14.34 22.52 -13.25
N ALA A 9 14.72 21.46 -12.54
CA ALA A 9 14.15 21.19 -11.21
C ALA A 9 14.84 22.02 -10.14
N ASP A 10 14.06 22.80 -9.39
CA ASP A 10 14.54 23.40 -8.14
C ASP A 10 14.82 22.31 -7.08
N GLN A 11 15.57 22.68 -6.05
CA GLN A 11 15.95 21.77 -4.96
C GLN A 11 14.71 21.16 -4.27
N GLU A 12 13.63 21.92 -4.16
CA GLU A 12 12.37 21.49 -3.57
C GLU A 12 11.68 20.41 -4.42
N ARG A 13 11.62 20.57 -5.74
CA ARG A 13 11.09 19.56 -6.67
C ARG A 13 11.95 18.32 -6.67
N PHE A 14 13.28 18.45 -6.59
CA PHE A 14 14.17 17.30 -6.47
C PHE A 14 13.89 16.49 -5.19
N GLU A 15 13.80 17.16 -4.05
CA GLU A 15 13.52 16.52 -2.76
C GLU A 15 12.14 15.86 -2.73
N ARG A 16 11.14 16.50 -3.32
CA ARG A 16 9.80 15.91 -3.48
C ARG A 16 9.83 14.67 -4.37
N LEU A 17 10.53 14.71 -5.50
CA LEU A 17 10.64 13.56 -6.41
C LEU A 17 11.30 12.37 -5.71
N ARG A 18 12.40 12.61 -4.97
CA ARG A 18 13.07 11.57 -4.19
C ARG A 18 12.18 11.00 -3.09
N TYR A 19 11.41 11.84 -2.40
CA TYR A 19 10.47 11.41 -1.38
C TYR A 19 9.37 10.53 -1.96
N VAL A 20 8.77 10.95 -3.07
CA VAL A 20 7.73 10.19 -3.79
C VAL A 20 8.28 8.85 -4.27
N GLU A 21 9.48 8.84 -4.86
CA GLU A 21 10.15 7.61 -5.33
C GLU A 21 10.37 6.63 -4.17
N LEU A 22 10.88 7.10 -3.03
CA LEU A 22 11.13 6.25 -1.87
C LEU A 22 9.83 5.69 -1.27
N LYS A 23 8.75 6.49 -1.21
CA LYS A 23 7.45 6.05 -0.73
C LYS A 23 6.86 4.96 -1.64
N HIS A 24 6.88 5.16 -2.96
CA HIS A 24 6.42 4.16 -3.92
C HIS A 24 7.27 2.90 -3.90
N GLY A 25 8.59 3.02 -3.78
CA GLY A 25 9.50 1.88 -3.68
C GLY A 25 9.20 0.99 -2.48
N ARG A 26 8.97 1.58 -1.30
CA ARG A 26 8.61 0.82 -0.08
C ARG A 26 7.27 0.10 -0.22
N ILE A 27 6.28 0.77 -0.79
CA ILE A 27 4.96 0.17 -1.07
C ILE A 27 5.12 -1.00 -2.06
N ALA A 28 5.90 -0.83 -3.12
CA ALA A 28 6.14 -1.87 -4.12
C ALA A 28 6.86 -3.10 -3.53
N GLN A 29 7.84 -2.91 -2.64
CA GLN A 29 8.53 -4.00 -1.94
C GLN A 29 7.55 -4.84 -1.10
N LEU A 30 6.69 -4.18 -0.31
CA LEU A 30 5.68 -4.86 0.50
C LEU A 30 4.62 -5.55 -0.37
N ALA A 31 4.18 -4.91 -1.46
CA ALA A 31 3.22 -5.49 -2.39
C ALA A 31 3.78 -6.73 -3.09
N PHE A 32 5.04 -6.69 -3.52
CA PHE A 32 5.69 -7.84 -4.14
C PHE A 32 5.81 -9.01 -3.17
N LEU A 33 6.34 -8.78 -1.95
CA LEU A 33 6.46 -9.81 -0.94
C LEU A 33 5.10 -10.39 -0.55
N GLY A 34 4.09 -9.53 -0.34
CA GLY A 34 2.73 -9.97 -0.01
C GLY A 34 2.13 -10.87 -1.09
N ASN A 35 2.27 -10.49 -2.37
CA ASN A 35 1.80 -11.30 -3.48
C ASN A 35 2.54 -12.64 -3.63
N VAL A 36 3.84 -12.68 -3.32
CA VAL A 36 4.62 -13.94 -3.34
C VAL A 36 4.16 -14.87 -2.21
N VAL A 37 3.98 -14.35 -1.00
CA VAL A 37 3.57 -15.14 0.18
C VAL A 37 2.17 -15.71 0.02
N THR A 38 1.20 -14.90 -0.43
CA THR A 38 -0.19 -15.38 -0.64
C THR A 38 -0.27 -16.39 -1.77
N ARG A 39 0.51 -16.21 -2.85
CA ARG A 39 0.59 -17.17 -3.95
C ARG A 39 1.32 -18.46 -3.58
N ALA A 40 2.21 -18.42 -2.59
CA ALA A 40 2.85 -19.60 -2.03
C ALA A 40 1.92 -20.43 -1.12
N GLY A 41 0.66 -20.00 -0.91
CA GLY A 41 -0.34 -20.71 -0.11
C GLY A 41 -0.23 -20.46 1.40
N PHE A 42 0.58 -19.48 1.81
CA PHE A 42 0.66 -19.08 3.20
C PHE A 42 -0.45 -18.08 3.52
N HIS A 43 -1.54 -18.60 4.07
CA HIS A 43 -2.67 -17.83 4.56
C HIS A 43 -2.65 -17.74 6.08
N LEU A 44 -3.17 -16.63 6.61
CA LEU A 44 -3.32 -16.48 8.06
C LEU A 44 -4.34 -17.51 8.58
N PRO A 45 -4.04 -18.24 9.66
CA PRO A 45 -5.01 -19.16 10.25
C PRO A 45 -6.14 -18.36 10.90
N GLY A 46 -7.38 -18.57 10.46
CA GLY A 46 -8.57 -17.91 11.04
C GLY A 46 -9.66 -17.61 10.02
N THR A 47 -10.67 -16.88 10.48
CA THR A 47 -11.79 -16.40 9.66
C THR A 47 -11.65 -14.89 9.43
N ILE A 48 -11.92 -14.42 8.21
CA ILE A 48 -11.89 -13.01 7.81
C ILE A 48 -13.08 -12.23 8.38
N ASP A 49 -14.21 -12.91 8.57
CA ASP A 49 -15.44 -12.33 9.06
C ASP A 49 -16.03 -13.12 10.23
N TYR A 50 -17.09 -12.55 10.79
CA TYR A 50 -17.92 -13.18 11.82
C TYR A 50 -18.82 -14.28 11.26
N GLU A 51 -18.85 -14.47 9.93
CA GLU A 51 -19.67 -15.48 9.23
C GLU A 51 -18.90 -16.79 8.99
N GLY A 52 -17.58 -16.79 9.17
CA GLY A 52 -16.74 -17.99 9.15
C GLY A 52 -15.95 -18.21 7.86
N HIS A 53 -15.87 -17.23 6.95
CA HIS A 53 -15.08 -17.35 5.74
C HIS A 53 -13.58 -17.35 6.05
N THR A 54 -12.84 -18.35 5.57
CA THR A 54 -11.42 -18.53 5.88
C THR A 54 -10.54 -17.74 4.90
N PHE A 55 -9.32 -17.38 5.31
CA PHE A 55 -8.39 -16.64 4.43
C PHE A 55 -7.99 -17.40 3.16
N ASP A 56 -8.20 -18.72 3.11
CA ASP A 56 -7.92 -19.60 1.96
C ASP A 56 -9.07 -19.62 0.93
N SER A 57 -10.28 -19.19 1.31
CA SER A 57 -11.43 -19.18 0.40
C SER A 57 -11.43 -17.99 -0.58
N TYR A 58 -10.48 -17.05 -0.45
CA TYR A 58 -10.39 -15.88 -1.31
C TYR A 58 -9.28 -16.03 -2.36
N PRO A 59 -9.54 -15.66 -3.63
CA PRO A 59 -8.60 -15.84 -4.72
C PRO A 59 -7.42 -14.86 -4.65
N ASN A 60 -6.24 -15.28 -5.11
CA ASN A 60 -5.04 -14.45 -5.06
C ASN A 60 -5.05 -13.28 -6.07
N GLY A 61 -4.35 -12.19 -5.73
CA GLY A 61 -4.08 -11.06 -6.63
C GLY A 61 -5.29 -10.16 -6.89
N LEU A 62 -5.45 -9.67 -8.13
CA LEU A 62 -6.54 -8.75 -8.49
C LEU A 62 -7.94 -9.37 -8.30
N ALA A 63 -8.04 -10.72 -8.29
CA ALA A 63 -9.28 -11.42 -8.04
C ALA A 63 -9.78 -11.28 -6.60
N ALA A 64 -8.91 -11.07 -5.60
CA ALA A 64 -9.34 -10.77 -4.23
C ALA A 64 -10.04 -9.40 -4.12
N LEU A 65 -9.70 -8.47 -5.02
CA LEU A 65 -10.21 -7.10 -5.01
C LEU A 65 -11.44 -6.90 -5.90
N PHE A 66 -11.49 -7.56 -7.06
CA PHE A 66 -12.54 -7.34 -8.07
C PHE A 66 -13.20 -8.63 -8.58
N GLY A 67 -12.87 -9.79 -7.99
CA GLY A 67 -13.42 -11.08 -8.39
C GLY A 67 -14.84 -11.34 -7.86
N PRO A 68 -15.50 -12.41 -8.36
CA PRO A 68 -16.82 -12.82 -7.89
C PRO A 68 -16.83 -13.18 -6.40
N ASP A 69 -15.73 -13.77 -5.90
CA ASP A 69 -15.48 -14.08 -4.49
C ASP A 69 -14.49 -13.06 -3.89
N SER A 70 -14.82 -11.77 -3.97
CA SER A 70 -13.98 -10.70 -3.43
C SER A 70 -14.17 -10.52 -1.93
N ILE A 71 -13.16 -9.93 -1.29
CA ILE A 71 -13.22 -9.56 0.13
C ILE A 71 -14.43 -8.63 0.36
N PRO A 72 -15.19 -8.80 1.46
CA PRO A 72 -16.32 -7.93 1.77
C PRO A 72 -15.95 -6.45 1.66
N SER A 73 -16.81 -5.64 1.01
CA SER A 73 -16.54 -4.21 0.76
C SER A 73 -16.27 -3.42 2.03
N GLY A 74 -16.84 -3.83 3.18
CA GLY A 74 -16.55 -3.26 4.49
C GLY A 74 -15.09 -3.45 4.93
N GLY A 75 -14.49 -4.62 4.65
CA GLY A 75 -13.08 -4.89 4.95
C GLY A 75 -12.14 -4.05 4.08
N LEU A 76 -12.47 -3.87 2.80
CA LEU A 76 -11.70 -3.00 1.90
C LEU A 76 -11.72 -1.54 2.36
N TRP A 77 -12.88 -1.05 2.81
CA TRP A 77 -13.00 0.30 3.37
C TRP A 77 -12.17 0.49 4.65
N GLN A 78 -12.10 -0.52 5.52
CA GLN A 78 -11.24 -0.47 6.70
C GLN A 78 -9.76 -0.38 6.34
N ILE A 79 -9.32 -1.17 5.36
CA ILE A 79 -7.93 -1.12 4.87
C ILE A 79 -7.62 0.25 4.27
N PHE A 80 -8.52 0.79 3.44
CA PHE A 80 -8.36 2.11 2.84
C PHE A 80 -8.32 3.22 3.90
N ALA A 81 -9.22 3.19 4.87
CA ALA A 81 -9.25 4.15 5.98
C ALA A 81 -7.98 4.07 6.84
N PHE A 82 -7.47 2.86 7.12
CA PHE A 82 -6.24 2.66 7.86
C PHE A 82 -5.03 3.22 7.11
N ILE A 83 -4.90 2.96 5.82
CA ILE A 83 -3.86 3.54 4.96
C ILE A 83 -3.97 5.07 4.97
N GLY A 84 -5.18 5.62 4.83
CA GLY A 84 -5.41 7.06 4.87
C GLY A 84 -4.99 7.71 6.19
N ILE A 85 -5.26 7.07 7.34
CA ILE A 85 -4.81 7.54 8.65
C ILE A 85 -3.28 7.50 8.75
N LEU A 86 -2.63 6.44 8.28
CA LEU A 86 -1.17 6.34 8.29
C LEU A 86 -0.51 7.41 7.40
N GLU A 87 -1.09 7.67 6.23
CA GLU A 87 -0.58 8.69 5.31
C GLU A 87 -0.73 10.11 5.87
N LEU A 88 -1.90 10.45 6.43
CA LEU A 88 -2.18 11.80 6.94
C LEU A 88 -1.54 12.06 8.31
N GLY A 89 -1.48 11.04 9.17
CA GLY A 89 -1.03 11.17 10.55
C GLY A 89 0.46 10.92 10.77
N ILE A 90 1.06 9.96 10.05
CA ILE A 90 2.44 9.51 10.30
C ILE A 90 3.37 9.84 9.14
N MET A 91 2.92 9.66 7.90
CA MET A 91 3.75 9.80 6.70
C MET A 91 3.49 11.10 5.94
N ASN A 92 3.13 12.18 6.65
CA ASN A 92 2.88 13.47 6.02
C ASN A 92 4.20 14.29 5.90
N PRO A 93 4.65 14.67 4.69
CA PRO A 93 5.87 15.46 4.51
C PRO A 93 5.81 16.84 5.21
N ASP A 94 4.62 17.44 5.34
CA ASP A 94 4.43 18.75 5.97
C ASP A 94 4.52 18.68 7.51
N MET A 95 4.25 17.50 8.08
CA MET A 95 4.44 17.24 9.52
C MET A 95 5.87 16.84 9.85
N ALA A 96 6.55 16.12 8.94
CA ALA A 96 7.95 15.76 9.11
C ALA A 96 8.88 16.99 9.07
N SER A 97 8.65 17.93 8.15
CA SER A 97 9.42 19.19 8.08
C SER A 97 9.20 20.10 9.31
N ASN A 98 7.99 20.13 9.87
CA ASN A 98 7.69 20.85 11.11
C ASN A 98 8.23 20.17 12.39
N MET A 99 8.57 18.87 12.33
CA MET A 99 9.17 18.14 13.44
C MET A 99 10.70 18.14 13.42
N GLY A 100 11.33 18.78 12.42
CA GLY A 100 12.79 18.98 12.37
C GLY A 100 13.61 17.69 12.27
N VAL A 101 13.05 16.63 11.70
CA VAL A 101 13.73 15.36 11.40
C VAL A 101 13.90 15.18 9.90
#